data_AF-A0A077QE88-F1
#
_entry.id   AF-A0A077QE88-F1
#
_cell.length_a   1.000
_cell.length_b   1.000
_cell.length_c   1.000
_cell.angle_alpha   90.00
_cell.angle_beta   90.00
_cell.angle_gamma   90.00
#
_symmetry.space_group_name_H-M   'P 1'
#
loop_
_entity.id
_entity.type
_entity.pdbx_description
1 polymer ?
#
loop_
_entity_poly.entity_id
_entity_poly.type
_entity_poly.pdbx_seq_one_letter_code
_entity_poly.pdbx_strand_id
1 'polypeptide(L)'
;MLELTNITLVPSKLLTIGHSFNAYPNGNIYIGKIDADPTIPENQIQVYLECEDGVHIPVSQPLIINPAGYLVYNGQIAKFVTAQDHSMAVYDSCGVQQFYYPNVLKYEPDQFSEKLKDNGGDKLVGSSFGSSVYSDYSLCIFKRVGNFREGSVVKSKFDALLLDGKYYAYHLDVEHVVTEQENIQTSWVCVGLLNGYPVNDVRNFGAKADLGCVP
;
A
#
# COMPACT_ATOMS: atom_id res chain seq x y z
N MET A 1 -1.48 10.22 18.02
CA MET A 1 -0.03 10.21 18.23
C MET A 1 0.57 10.41 16.84
N LEU A 2 1.22 11.56 16.57
CA LEU A 2 1.87 11.76 15.27
C LEU A 2 3.08 10.82 15.21
N GLU A 3 3.08 9.88 14.28
CA GLU A 3 4.28 9.09 13.98
C GLU A 3 5.27 9.99 13.24
N LEU A 4 6.46 10.15 13.82
CA LEU A 4 7.54 10.91 13.21
C LEU A 4 8.31 9.97 12.29
N THR A 5 8.48 10.37 11.03
CA THR A 5 9.23 9.60 10.04
C THR A 5 10.69 10.04 10.10
N ASN A 6 11.59 9.07 10.17
CA ASN A 6 13.02 9.37 10.09
C ASN A 6 13.31 10.06 8.75
N ILE A 7 14.09 11.14 8.74
CA ILE A 7 14.66 11.65 7.48
C ILE A 7 15.76 10.66 7.11
N THR A 8 15.30 9.56 6.53
CA THR A 8 16.15 8.51 6.02
C THR A 8 16.17 8.75 4.53
N LEU A 9 17.36 8.99 3.98
CA LEU A 9 17.58 8.84 2.55
C LEU A 9 17.43 7.37 2.22
N VAL A 10 16.20 6.83 2.22
CA VAL A 10 16.01 5.41 1.93
C VAL A 10 16.20 5.21 0.43
N PRO A 11 17.24 4.49 0.02
CA PRO A 11 17.62 4.37 -1.36
C PRO A 11 17.10 3.01 -1.85
N SER A 12 15.84 2.93 -2.25
CA SER A 12 15.34 1.68 -2.88
C SER A 12 16.08 1.33 -4.19
N LYS A 13 17.13 2.09 -4.57
CA LYS A 13 18.08 1.75 -5.64
C LYS A 13 19.57 1.96 -5.32
N LEU A 14 19.98 2.01 -4.05
CA LEU A 14 21.40 1.85 -3.67
C LEU A 14 21.51 0.71 -2.66
N LEU A 15 21.26 -0.51 -3.15
CA LEU A 15 21.88 -1.69 -2.57
C LEU A 15 23.38 -1.55 -2.78
N THR A 16 24.08 -0.91 -1.84
CA THR A 16 25.47 -1.14 -1.44
C THR A 16 25.86 -0.13 -0.34
N ILE A 17 26.05 -0.67 0.87
CA ILE A 17 26.85 -0.18 2.01
C ILE A 17 26.17 0.73 3.05
N GLY A 18 26.19 0.24 4.29
CA GLY A 18 25.87 0.99 5.50
C GLY A 18 26.91 2.06 5.82
N HIS A 19 26.45 3.11 6.50
CA HIS A 19 27.29 4.11 7.19
C HIS A 19 28.29 4.89 6.31
N SER A 20 27.90 5.58 5.22
CA SER A 20 28.54 6.84 4.75
C SER A 20 27.90 7.40 3.47
N PHE A 21 27.56 8.69 3.44
CA PHE A 21 27.32 9.49 2.24
C PHE A 21 28.64 9.88 1.56
N ASN A 22 29.45 8.90 1.15
CA ASN A 22 30.67 9.17 0.37
C ASN A 22 30.43 9.86 -0.98
N ALA A 23 29.19 10.23 -1.31
CA ALA A 23 28.83 10.87 -2.56
C ALA A 23 29.00 12.41 -2.54
N TYR A 24 28.83 13.13 -1.41
CA TYR A 24 28.84 14.62 -1.40
C TYR A 24 29.42 15.23 -0.11
N PRO A 25 30.74 15.15 0.09
CA PRO A 25 31.39 15.76 1.25
C PRO A 25 31.15 17.27 1.28
N ASN A 26 30.84 17.82 2.46
CA ASN A 26 30.55 19.24 2.68
C ASN A 26 29.33 19.78 1.90
N GLY A 27 28.37 18.90 1.60
CA GLY A 27 27.10 19.25 0.95
C GLY A 27 26.02 19.75 1.91
N ASN A 28 24.91 20.18 1.30
CA ASN A 28 23.72 20.69 1.99
C ASN A 28 22.49 19.86 1.61
N ILE A 29 21.60 19.61 2.56
CA ILE A 29 20.30 18.97 2.33
C ILE A 29 19.18 19.93 2.75
N TYR A 30 18.17 20.05 1.89
CA TYR A 30 16.95 20.80 2.12
C TYR A 30 15.75 19.86 2.10
N ILE A 31 14.78 20.13 2.98
CA ILE A 31 13.58 19.34 3.25
C ILE A 31 12.37 20.27 3.18
N GLY A 32 11.40 19.95 2.34
CA GLY A 32 10.26 20.83 2.11
C GLY A 32 8.95 20.10 1.89
N LYS A 33 7.91 20.86 1.54
CA LYS A 33 6.59 20.34 1.18
C LYS A 33 6.70 19.44 -0.05
N ILE A 34 5.84 18.41 -0.13
CA ILE A 34 5.73 17.55 -1.31
C ILE A 34 5.52 18.41 -2.58
N ASP A 35 6.16 17.99 -3.66
CA ASP A 35 6.07 18.57 -5.01
C ASP A 35 6.46 20.06 -5.08
N ALA A 36 7.22 20.54 -4.09
CA ALA A 36 7.74 21.90 -4.01
C ALA A 36 9.28 21.93 -3.99
N ASP A 37 9.87 23.07 -4.32
CA ASP A 37 11.32 23.29 -4.21
C ASP A 37 11.70 23.67 -2.76
N PRO A 38 12.44 22.81 -2.03
CA PRO A 38 12.77 23.04 -0.62
C PRO A 38 13.88 24.08 -0.40
N THR A 39 14.52 24.57 -1.47
CA THR A 39 15.48 25.68 -1.34
C THR A 39 14.80 27.03 -1.05
N ILE A 40 13.50 27.13 -1.35
CA ILE A 40 12.67 28.29 -1.02
C ILE A 40 12.22 28.17 0.45
N PRO A 41 12.53 29.16 1.32
CA PRO A 41 12.19 29.08 2.75
C PRO A 41 10.71 28.83 3.05
N GLU A 42 9.80 29.36 2.23
CA GLU A 42 8.34 29.17 2.37
C GLU A 42 7.88 27.73 2.12
N ASN A 43 8.70 26.96 1.39
CA ASN A 43 8.46 25.56 1.11
C ASN A 43 9.11 24.64 2.14
N GLN A 44 10.02 25.13 2.97
CA GLN A 44 10.69 24.34 3.99
C GLN A 44 9.72 23.93 5.08
N ILE A 45 9.87 22.68 5.54
CA ILE A 45 9.13 22.17 6.70
C ILE A 45 10.05 22.04 7.91
N GLN A 46 9.46 21.88 9.09
CA GLN A 46 10.25 21.71 10.30
C GLN A 46 11.00 20.37 10.29
N VAL A 47 12.29 20.44 10.61
CA VAL A 47 13.16 19.28 10.85
C VAL A 47 13.59 19.26 12.31
N TYR A 48 13.70 18.07 12.89
CA TYR A 48 14.14 17.87 14.26
C TYR A 48 15.41 17.03 14.29
N LEU A 49 16.32 17.36 15.20
CA LEU A 49 17.37 16.46 15.66
C LEU A 49 16.75 15.42 16.60
N GLU A 50 17.07 14.15 16.39
CA GLU A 50 16.70 13.06 17.29
C GLU A 50 17.89 12.71 18.18
N CYS A 51 17.73 12.94 19.48
CA CYS A 51 18.71 12.59 20.51
C CYS A 51 18.58 11.10 20.90
N GLU A 52 19.62 10.54 21.53
CA GLU A 52 19.63 9.13 21.97
C GLU A 52 18.52 8.79 22.98
N ASP A 53 18.04 9.80 23.72
CA ASP A 53 16.94 9.69 24.68
C ASP A 53 15.55 9.81 24.02
N GLY A 54 15.48 9.93 22.69
CA GLY A 54 14.25 10.08 21.91
C GLY A 54 13.68 11.50 21.94
N VAL A 55 14.39 12.48 22.52
CA VAL A 55 13.98 13.89 22.51
C VAL A 55 14.22 14.49 21.12
N HIS A 56 13.25 15.28 20.66
CA HIS A 56 13.31 15.98 19.37
C HIS A 56 13.58 17.47 19.56
N ILE A 57 14.70 17.96 19.01
CA ILE A 57 15.10 19.36 19.08
C ILE A 57 14.92 20.01 17.71
N PRO A 58 14.15 21.10 17.56
CA PRO A 58 13.98 21.75 16.26
C PRO A 58 15.31 22.31 15.76
N VAL A 59 15.61 22.08 14.48
CA VAL A 59 16.82 22.58 13.82
C VAL A 59 16.48 23.42 12.60
N SER A 60 17.39 24.31 12.25
CA SER A 60 17.30 25.10 11.02
C SER A 60 17.89 24.34 9.84
N GLN A 61 17.44 24.71 8.64
CA GLN A 61 17.93 24.18 7.38
C GLN A 61 18.90 25.19 6.72
N PRO A 62 19.84 24.75 5.86
CA PRO A 62 20.06 23.38 5.40
C PRO A 62 20.68 22.46 6.47
N LEU A 63 20.48 21.15 6.30
CA LEU A 63 21.21 20.13 7.06
C LEU A 63 22.58 19.92 6.44
N ILE A 64 23.61 19.82 7.27
CA ILE A 64 25.01 19.82 6.82
C ILE A 64 25.54 18.40 6.71
N ILE A 65 26.23 18.10 5.60
CA ILE A 65 26.99 16.86 5.39
C ILE A 65 28.46 17.15 5.70
N ASN A 66 29.09 16.37 6.56
CA ASN A 66 30.53 16.51 6.85
C ASN A 66 31.42 15.93 5.72
N PRO A 67 32.75 16.12 5.76
CA PRO A 67 33.65 15.58 4.73
C PRO A 67 33.64 14.04 4.60
N ALA A 68 33.22 13.31 5.63
CA ALA A 68 33.10 11.86 5.60
C ALA A 68 31.72 11.40 5.08
N GLY A 69 30.87 12.35 4.68
CA GLY A 69 29.55 12.02 4.17
C GLY A 69 28.57 11.67 5.29
N TYR A 70 28.54 12.36 6.41
CA TYR A 70 27.50 12.13 7.41
C TYR A 70 26.76 13.42 7.68
N LEU A 71 25.45 13.29 7.91
CA LEU A 71 24.68 14.39 8.47
C LEU A 71 25.21 14.70 9.86
N VAL A 72 25.48 15.99 10.10
CA VAL A 72 26.04 16.45 11.36
C VAL A 72 25.25 17.61 11.95
N TYR A 73 25.25 17.68 13.27
CA TYR A 73 24.81 18.81 14.05
C TYR A 73 25.96 19.26 14.96
N ASN A 74 26.37 20.54 14.88
CA ASN A 74 27.55 21.05 15.60
C ASN A 74 28.82 20.19 15.42
N GLY A 75 29.01 19.62 14.22
CA GLY A 75 30.17 18.80 13.88
C GLY A 75 30.12 17.34 14.34
N GLN A 76 29.10 16.94 15.09
CA GLN A 76 28.89 15.55 15.51
C GLN A 76 27.89 14.86 14.59
N ILE A 77 28.11 13.57 14.30
CA ILE A 77 27.18 12.76 13.51
C ILE A 77 25.85 12.72 14.24
N ALA A 78 24.78 13.02 13.52
CA ALA A 78 23.47 13.20 14.10
C ALA A 78 22.36 12.66 13.20
N LYS A 79 21.23 12.32 13.82
CA LYS A 79 20.03 11.84 13.13
C LYS A 79 18.98 12.95 13.10
N PHE A 80 18.33 13.10 11.95
CA PHE A 80 17.30 14.10 11.75
C PHE A 80 15.98 13.42 11.35
N VAL A 81 14.86 13.97 11.80
CA VAL A 81 13.52 13.44 11.58
C VAL A 81 12.53 14.56 11.24
N THR A 82 11.42 14.22 10.61
CA THR A 82 10.31 15.14 10.37
C THR A 82 8.97 14.42 10.55
N ALA A 83 7.91 15.18 10.78
CA ALA A 83 6.59 14.65 11.12
C ALA A 83 5.69 14.37 9.91
N GLN A 84 6.14 14.76 8.71
CA GLN A 84 5.31 14.82 7.51
C GLN A 84 6.11 14.37 6.30
N ASP A 85 5.39 13.86 5.31
CA ASP A 85 5.92 13.57 3.99
C ASP A 85 6.55 14.83 3.38
N HIS A 86 7.65 14.65 2.64
CA HIS A 86 8.47 15.78 2.23
C HIS A 86 9.13 15.59 0.86
N SER A 87 9.48 16.72 0.26
CA SER A 87 10.47 16.81 -0.80
C SER A 87 11.87 16.95 -0.20
N MET A 88 12.89 16.59 -0.98
CA MET A 88 14.29 16.70 -0.58
C MET A 88 15.16 17.13 -1.75
N ALA A 89 16.07 18.08 -1.50
CA ALA A 89 17.12 18.45 -2.44
C ALA A 89 18.49 18.31 -1.79
N VAL A 90 19.44 17.71 -2.52
CA VAL A 90 20.82 17.48 -2.06
C VAL A 90 21.75 18.26 -2.97
N TYR A 91 22.60 19.08 -2.36
CA TYR A 91 23.62 19.90 -3.03
C TYR A 91 25.00 19.49 -2.56
N ASP A 92 25.98 19.55 -3.46
CA ASP A 92 27.38 19.38 -3.09
C ASP A 92 27.99 20.67 -2.52
N SER A 93 29.29 20.61 -2.20
CA SER A 93 30.06 21.73 -1.66
C SER A 93 30.26 22.90 -2.64
N CYS A 94 30.06 22.66 -3.93
CA CYS A 94 30.09 23.69 -4.98
C CYS A 94 28.73 24.35 -5.19
N GLY A 95 27.68 23.92 -4.48
CA GLY A 95 26.32 24.41 -4.66
C GLY A 95 25.64 23.86 -5.91
N VAL A 96 26.13 22.76 -6.48
CA VAL A 96 25.47 22.07 -7.60
C VAL A 96 24.45 21.08 -7.05
N GLN A 97 23.23 21.10 -7.60
CA GLN A 97 22.18 20.15 -7.23
C GLN A 97 22.52 18.76 -7.75
N GLN A 98 22.63 17.82 -6.84
CA GLN A 98 22.99 16.43 -7.14
C GLN A 98 21.74 15.56 -7.20
N PHE A 99 20.80 15.79 -6.29
CA PHE A 99 19.53 15.09 -6.27
C PHE A 99 18.36 16.02 -5.96
N TYR A 100 17.21 15.66 -6.55
CA TYR A 100 15.92 16.21 -6.22
C TYR A 100 14.90 15.08 -6.12
N TYR A 101 14.22 15.01 -4.99
CA TYR A 101 13.11 14.11 -4.74
C TYR A 101 11.87 14.97 -4.48
N PRO A 102 10.90 15.04 -5.41
CA PRO A 102 9.68 15.81 -5.19
C PRO A 102 8.81 15.22 -4.07
N ASN A 103 8.93 13.91 -3.82
CA ASN A 103 8.32 13.22 -2.70
C ASN A 103 9.19 12.02 -2.31
N VAL A 104 9.82 12.06 -1.13
CA VAL A 104 10.75 11.01 -0.67
C VAL A 104 10.06 9.67 -0.44
N LEU A 105 8.81 9.66 0.06
CA LEU A 105 8.09 8.43 0.35
C LEU A 105 7.96 7.52 -0.88
N LYS A 106 7.76 8.08 -2.09
CA LYS A 106 7.66 7.27 -3.33
C LYS A 106 8.88 6.38 -3.57
N TYR A 107 10.01 6.70 -2.95
CA TYR A 107 11.29 6.03 -3.12
C TYR A 107 11.67 5.18 -1.90
N GLU A 108 10.86 5.14 -0.84
CA GLU A 108 11.12 4.26 0.30
C GLU A 108 10.85 2.78 -0.06
N PRO A 109 11.79 1.85 0.23
CA PRO A 109 11.64 0.42 -0.02
C PRO A 109 10.47 -0.19 0.77
N ASP A 110 10.11 0.40 1.91
CA ASP A 110 8.99 -0.06 2.74
C ASP A 110 7.60 0.23 2.13
N GLN A 111 7.54 1.01 1.04
CA GLN A 111 6.31 1.18 0.28
C GLN A 111 5.82 -0.11 -0.38
N PHE A 112 6.68 -1.11 -0.57
CA PHE A 112 6.22 -2.36 -1.19
C PHE A 112 5.15 -3.04 -0.33
N SER A 113 5.31 -3.05 1.00
CA SER A 113 4.32 -3.60 1.93
C SER A 113 3.00 -2.83 1.88
N GLU A 114 3.06 -1.50 1.91
CA GLU A 114 1.86 -0.66 1.83
C GLU A 114 1.15 -0.78 0.47
N LYS A 115 1.91 -0.82 -0.64
CA LYS A 115 1.36 -1.05 -1.99
C LYS A 115 0.71 -2.42 -2.15
N LEU A 116 1.21 -3.44 -1.44
CA LEU A 116 0.58 -4.76 -1.41
C LEU A 116 -0.68 -4.80 -0.54
N LYS A 117 -0.77 -3.94 0.50
CA LYS A 117 -1.97 -3.80 1.34
C LYS A 117 -3.07 -2.98 0.68
N ASP A 118 -2.70 -2.06 -0.21
CA ASP A 118 -3.65 -1.23 -0.97
C ASP A 118 -4.54 -2.05 -1.91
N ASN A 119 -5.70 -1.47 -2.26
CA ASN A 119 -6.61 -2.05 -3.24
C ASN A 119 -5.89 -2.23 -4.60
N GLY A 120 -5.80 -3.49 -5.06
CA GLY A 120 -5.10 -3.83 -6.30
C GLY A 120 -3.63 -4.21 -6.11
N GLY A 121 -3.14 -4.35 -4.88
CA GLY A 121 -1.77 -4.83 -4.59
C GLY A 121 -1.49 -6.24 -5.16
N ASP A 122 -2.52 -7.07 -5.26
CA ASP A 122 -2.54 -8.37 -5.94
C ASP A 122 -2.21 -8.32 -7.45
N LYS A 123 -2.44 -7.17 -8.11
CA LYS A 123 -2.06 -6.92 -9.51
C LYS A 123 -0.58 -6.62 -9.68
N LEU A 124 0.12 -6.31 -8.59
CA LEU A 124 1.54 -5.94 -8.59
C LEU A 124 2.46 -7.16 -8.42
N VAL A 125 1.92 -8.32 -8.07
CA VAL A 125 2.69 -9.57 -7.87
C VAL A 125 2.55 -10.45 -9.10
N GLY A 126 3.66 -10.85 -9.72
CA GLY A 126 3.67 -11.75 -10.87
C GLY A 126 3.24 -13.17 -10.52
N SER A 127 2.63 -13.86 -11.48
CA SER A 127 2.21 -15.27 -11.35
C SER A 127 3.18 -16.23 -12.05
N SER A 128 3.34 -17.44 -11.49
CA SER A 128 4.03 -18.57 -12.13
C SER A 128 3.33 -19.12 -13.37
N PHE A 129 2.05 -18.80 -13.57
CA PHE A 129 1.23 -19.15 -14.73
C PHE A 129 1.17 -18.02 -15.79
N GLY A 130 1.87 -16.90 -15.54
CA GLY A 130 1.91 -15.71 -16.39
C GLY A 130 0.96 -14.60 -15.90
N SER A 131 1.24 -13.35 -16.25
CA SER A 131 0.51 -12.17 -15.76
C SER A 131 0.68 -11.97 -14.23
N SER A 132 -0.37 -11.64 -13.47
CA SER A 132 -0.32 -11.32 -12.04
C SER A 132 -1.07 -12.34 -11.17
N VAL A 133 -0.82 -12.36 -9.86
CA VAL A 133 -1.59 -13.14 -8.89
C VAL A 133 -3.09 -12.82 -8.99
N TYR A 134 -3.45 -11.57 -9.27
CA TYR A 134 -4.84 -11.20 -9.57
C TYR A 134 -5.47 -11.98 -10.74
N SER A 135 -4.73 -12.25 -11.83
CA SER A 135 -5.28 -12.98 -12.97
C SER A 135 -5.40 -14.49 -12.73
N ASP A 136 -4.69 -15.01 -11.75
CA ASP A 136 -4.78 -16.40 -11.32
C ASP A 136 -5.94 -16.67 -10.40
N TYR A 137 -6.61 -15.61 -9.92
CA TYR A 137 -7.85 -15.78 -9.19
C TYR A 137 -8.85 -16.54 -10.05
N SER A 138 -8.97 -17.84 -9.76
CA SER A 138 -10.17 -18.61 -10.06
C SER A 138 -11.23 -18.33 -8.98
N LEU A 139 -11.41 -17.06 -8.60
CA LEU A 139 -12.29 -16.67 -7.51
C LEU A 139 -13.63 -16.28 -8.11
N CYS A 140 -14.62 -17.12 -7.82
CA CYS A 140 -16.04 -16.88 -7.93
C CYS A 140 -16.41 -15.63 -8.73
N ILE A 141 -16.80 -15.83 -9.99
CA ILE A 141 -17.36 -14.79 -10.86
C ILE A 141 -18.55 -14.07 -10.22
N PHE A 142 -19.15 -14.65 -9.17
CA PHE A 142 -20.27 -14.06 -8.45
C PHE A 142 -19.83 -13.07 -7.35
N LYS A 143 -20.41 -11.87 -7.40
CA LYS A 143 -20.28 -10.79 -6.41
C LYS A 143 -21.41 -10.88 -5.39
N ARG A 144 -21.06 -10.85 -4.10
CA ARG A 144 -22.05 -10.77 -3.01
C ARG A 144 -22.64 -9.36 -2.97
N VAL A 145 -23.94 -9.21 -3.17
CA VAL A 145 -24.59 -7.88 -3.24
C VAL A 145 -25.59 -7.60 -2.13
N GLY A 146 -26.01 -8.61 -1.37
CA GLY A 146 -26.88 -8.41 -0.22
C GLY A 146 -27.65 -9.66 0.20
N ASN A 147 -28.74 -9.46 0.94
CA ASN A 147 -29.66 -10.52 1.34
C ASN A 147 -30.79 -10.65 0.32
N PHE A 148 -31.27 -11.86 0.11
CA PHE A 148 -32.44 -12.14 -0.70
C PHE A 148 -33.69 -11.69 0.06
N ARG A 149 -34.29 -10.59 -0.38
CA ARG A 149 -35.51 -9.99 0.19
C ARG A 149 -36.16 -9.13 -0.87
N GLU A 150 -37.45 -8.89 -0.74
CA GLU A 150 -38.18 -7.99 -1.63
C GLU A 150 -37.46 -6.63 -1.75
N GLY A 151 -37.36 -6.12 -2.98
CA GLY A 151 -36.68 -4.87 -3.30
C GLY A 151 -35.16 -4.97 -3.41
N SER A 152 -34.54 -6.13 -3.12
CA SER A 152 -33.13 -6.35 -3.43
C SER A 152 -32.89 -6.31 -4.94
N VAL A 153 -31.80 -5.66 -5.35
CA VAL A 153 -31.46 -5.47 -6.77
C VAL A 153 -30.18 -6.24 -7.11
N VAL A 154 -30.24 -7.00 -8.20
CA VAL A 154 -29.09 -7.58 -8.89
C VAL A 154 -28.96 -6.88 -10.24
N LYS A 155 -27.74 -6.53 -10.67
CA LYS A 155 -27.50 -5.81 -11.93
C LYS A 155 -27.03 -6.71 -13.06
N SER A 156 -26.60 -7.93 -12.74
CA SER A 156 -26.11 -8.91 -13.70
C SER A 156 -26.29 -10.32 -13.15
N LYS A 157 -26.13 -11.34 -14.01
CA LYS A 157 -26.12 -12.75 -13.59
C LYS A 157 -24.99 -13.10 -12.62
N PHE A 158 -24.02 -12.21 -12.44
CA PHE A 158 -22.90 -12.37 -11.53
C PHE A 158 -23.18 -11.77 -10.15
N ASP A 159 -24.26 -11.04 -9.95
CA ASP A 159 -24.63 -10.59 -8.61
C ASP A 159 -25.39 -11.69 -7.86
N ALA A 160 -25.02 -11.91 -6.60
CA ALA A 160 -25.58 -12.98 -5.78
C ALA A 160 -26.11 -12.47 -4.44
N LEU A 161 -27.30 -12.96 -4.08
CA LEU A 161 -28.02 -12.63 -2.86
C LEU A 161 -28.01 -13.81 -1.89
N LEU A 162 -27.88 -13.51 -0.60
CA LEU A 162 -27.84 -14.51 0.48
C LEU A 162 -29.27 -14.93 0.88
N LEU A 163 -29.54 -16.23 0.83
CA LEU A 163 -30.77 -16.86 1.30
C LEU A 163 -30.43 -18.17 2.03
N ASP A 164 -30.95 -18.37 3.23
CA ASP A 164 -30.78 -19.61 4.02
C ASP A 164 -29.31 -20.09 4.11
N GLY A 165 -28.38 -19.14 4.26
CA GLY A 165 -26.95 -19.43 4.41
C GLY A 165 -26.19 -19.75 3.12
N LYS A 166 -26.85 -19.70 1.95
CA LYS A 166 -26.20 -19.85 0.63
C LYS A 166 -26.50 -18.66 -0.26
N TYR A 167 -25.63 -18.42 -1.23
CA TYR A 167 -25.79 -17.37 -2.22
C TYR A 167 -26.47 -17.89 -3.47
N TYR A 168 -27.33 -17.04 -4.04
CA TYR A 168 -28.11 -17.32 -5.23
C TYR A 168 -27.91 -16.21 -6.26
N ALA A 169 -27.59 -16.60 -7.48
CA ALA A 169 -27.44 -15.68 -8.61
C ALA A 169 -28.66 -15.76 -9.53
N TYR A 170 -29.07 -14.63 -10.08
CA TYR A 170 -30.18 -14.60 -11.03
C TYR A 170 -29.75 -15.22 -12.35
N HIS A 171 -30.60 -16.07 -12.93
CA HIS A 171 -30.21 -16.87 -14.09
C HIS A 171 -30.04 -16.05 -15.39
N LEU A 172 -30.69 -14.88 -15.49
CA LEU A 172 -30.57 -13.98 -16.65
C LEU A 172 -29.56 -12.87 -16.39
N ASP A 173 -28.95 -12.41 -17.48
CA ASP A 173 -27.96 -11.34 -17.45
C ASP A 173 -28.61 -9.97 -17.62
N VAL A 174 -29.50 -9.62 -16.69
CA VAL A 174 -30.26 -8.37 -16.70
C VAL A 174 -30.37 -7.82 -15.29
N GLU A 175 -30.61 -6.52 -15.18
CA GLU A 175 -31.01 -5.94 -13.89
C GLU A 175 -32.37 -6.50 -13.48
N HIS A 176 -32.46 -6.99 -12.24
CA HIS A 176 -33.66 -7.60 -11.69
C HIS A 176 -33.86 -7.17 -10.23
N VAL A 177 -35.11 -6.90 -9.87
CA VAL A 177 -35.54 -6.53 -8.53
C VAL A 177 -36.36 -7.68 -7.96
N VAL A 178 -35.94 -8.20 -6.81
CA VAL A 178 -36.62 -9.32 -6.14
C VAL A 178 -38.03 -8.91 -5.73
N THR A 179 -39.01 -9.77 -6.07
CA THR A 179 -40.43 -9.56 -5.77
C THR A 179 -40.91 -10.46 -4.62
N GLU A 180 -42.10 -10.21 -4.06
CA GLU A 180 -42.68 -11.07 -3.01
C GLU A 180 -43.02 -12.49 -3.50
N GLN A 181 -43.27 -12.68 -4.80
CA GLN A 181 -43.68 -13.95 -5.41
C GLN A 181 -42.53 -14.64 -6.16
N GLU A 182 -41.29 -14.34 -5.79
CA GLU A 182 -40.10 -14.81 -6.49
C GLU A 182 -39.97 -16.35 -6.45
N ASN A 183 -39.83 -16.99 -7.61
CA ASN A 183 -39.59 -18.44 -7.68
C ASN A 183 -38.08 -18.74 -7.70
N ILE A 184 -37.54 -19.03 -6.51
CA ILE A 184 -36.12 -19.34 -6.32
C ILE A 184 -35.67 -20.59 -7.11
N GLN A 185 -36.54 -21.58 -7.29
CA GLN A 185 -36.16 -22.85 -7.93
C GLN A 185 -35.98 -22.75 -9.44
N THR A 186 -36.54 -21.72 -10.08
CA THR A 186 -36.55 -21.59 -11.54
C THR A 186 -35.79 -20.36 -12.01
N SER A 187 -35.84 -19.27 -11.25
CA SER A 187 -35.21 -18.00 -11.64
C SER A 187 -33.83 -17.78 -11.00
N TRP A 188 -33.41 -18.64 -10.06
CA TRP A 188 -32.19 -18.44 -9.31
C TRP A 188 -31.35 -19.71 -9.24
N VAL A 189 -30.03 -19.54 -9.30
CA VAL A 189 -29.06 -20.62 -9.25
C VAL A 189 -28.28 -20.52 -7.94
N CYS A 190 -28.30 -21.58 -7.13
CA CYS A 190 -27.47 -21.65 -5.94
C CYS A 190 -25.98 -21.72 -6.34
N VAL A 191 -25.21 -20.72 -5.94
CA VAL A 191 -23.76 -20.63 -6.21
C VAL A 191 -22.91 -21.00 -4.99
N GLY A 192 -23.55 -21.47 -3.91
CA GLY A 192 -22.87 -22.02 -2.73
C GLY A 192 -22.59 -20.97 -1.64
N LEU A 193 -21.53 -21.18 -0.86
CA LEU A 193 -21.16 -20.35 0.29
C LEU A 193 -20.33 -19.12 -0.12
N LEU A 194 -19.76 -19.15 -1.32
CA LEU A 194 -18.79 -18.19 -1.86
C LEU A 194 -17.60 -17.96 -0.92
N ASN A 195 -17.20 -18.96 -0.15
CA ASN A 195 -16.28 -18.90 0.98
C ASN A 195 -14.79 -18.95 0.59
N GLY A 196 -14.44 -18.44 -0.59
CA GLY A 196 -13.06 -18.41 -1.11
C GLY A 196 -12.63 -19.69 -1.85
N TYR A 197 -13.45 -20.75 -1.84
CA TYR A 197 -13.26 -21.91 -2.71
C TYR A 197 -13.90 -21.68 -4.09
N PRO A 198 -13.43 -22.37 -5.15
CA PRO A 198 -14.06 -22.34 -6.47
C PRO A 198 -15.55 -22.69 -6.40
N VAL A 199 -16.36 -22.12 -7.30
CA VAL A 199 -17.83 -22.32 -7.29
C VAL A 199 -18.20 -23.79 -7.47
N ASN A 200 -17.39 -24.56 -8.20
CA ASN A 200 -17.58 -25.98 -8.44
C ASN A 200 -16.93 -26.90 -7.37
N ASP A 201 -16.28 -26.34 -6.34
CA ASP A 201 -15.65 -27.12 -5.28
C ASP A 201 -16.68 -27.52 -4.21
N VAL A 202 -16.64 -28.77 -3.76
CA VAL A 202 -17.57 -29.29 -2.73
C VAL A 202 -17.48 -28.54 -1.40
N ARG A 203 -16.33 -27.93 -1.07
CA ARG A 203 -16.13 -27.10 0.13
C ARG A 203 -16.90 -25.78 0.05
N ASN A 204 -17.19 -25.30 -1.17
CA ASN A 204 -18.12 -24.19 -1.39
C ASN A 204 -19.57 -24.57 -1.08
N PHE A 205 -19.87 -25.86 -0.85
CA PHE A 205 -21.19 -26.35 -0.47
C PHE A 205 -21.23 -26.98 0.93
N GLY A 206 -20.19 -26.75 1.74
CA GLY A 206 -20.16 -27.16 3.14
C GLY A 206 -19.47 -28.49 3.41
N ALA A 207 -18.83 -29.12 2.40
CA ALA A 207 -17.95 -30.25 2.65
C ALA A 207 -16.75 -29.82 3.51
N LYS A 208 -16.44 -30.59 4.55
CA LYS A 208 -15.22 -30.46 5.33
C LYS A 208 -14.22 -31.48 4.79
N ALA A 209 -12.96 -31.06 4.60
CA ALA A 209 -11.92 -32.03 4.31
C ALA A 209 -11.67 -32.85 5.59
N ASP A 210 -11.94 -34.14 5.56
CA ASP A 210 -11.54 -35.03 6.64
C ASP A 210 -10.01 -35.06 6.69
N LEU A 211 -9.40 -34.47 7.72
CA LEU A 211 -7.96 -34.57 7.99
C LEU A 211 -7.57 -35.98 8.51
N GLY A 212 -8.24 -37.03 8.06
CA GLY A 212 -8.26 -38.33 8.71
C GLY A 212 -8.33 -39.52 7.76
N CYS A 213 -7.56 -39.50 6.67
CA CYS A 213 -7.13 -40.74 6.01
C CYS A 213 -5.61 -40.67 5.81
N VAL A 214 -4.87 -40.98 6.88
CA VAL A 214 -3.47 -41.39 6.76
C VAL A 214 -3.51 -42.87 6.35
N PRO A 215 -2.83 -43.29 5.26
CA PRO A 215 -2.74 -44.70 4.86
C PRO A 215 -2.04 -45.58 5.89
#